data_AF-A0A940AAU9-F1
#
_entry.id   AF-A0A940AAU9-F1
#
_cell.length_a   1.000
_cell.length_b   1.000
_cell.length_c   1.000
_cell.angle_alpha   90.00
_cell.angle_beta   90.00
_cell.angle_gamma   90.00
#
_symmetry.space_group_name_H-M   'P 1'
#
loop_
_entity.id
_entity.type
_entity.pdbx_description
1 polymer ?
#
loop_
_entity_poly.entity_id
_entity_poly.type
_entity_poly.pdbx_seq_one_letter_code
_entity_poly.pdbx_strand_id
1 'polypeptide(L)'
;MGNIFGEMLKYYRIKRGLSQRDLENAYYTRKHIGNVEKGKTIPTIEFVNNLSKLLSIDLYATYSKAVNFQSFEAFLLDAKINEAIKAERYSEVKELVSIAQERKDFAEGEAGKVLCYAKALLLSQDRNFEAALEMDKKGLDIHIDKPEFSQAADDNYSTIDNALYIGYVVNLARLGKEKEAVAVINEQISRLRRLLDEDIYVFQQNREMWLMALAGFTYNKYVLSISEEQEIKQNIDFCSSLMIKNKVIYLLPELLVAKAAILMAEGKQLEANALYKTAIEVGTLFGESESFAEKAKSIVNVKSDESMFKIY
;
A
#
# COMPACT_ATOMS: atom_id res chain seq x y z
N MET A 1 -14.55 -8.14 -21.83
CA MET A 1 -14.33 -7.50 -20.51
C MET A 1 -15.69 -7.30 -19.84
N GLY A 2 -15.80 -7.64 -18.56
CA GLY A 2 -17.04 -7.50 -17.80
C GLY A 2 -17.48 -6.04 -17.64
N ASN A 3 -18.76 -5.81 -17.35
CA ASN A 3 -19.30 -4.47 -17.09
C ASN A 3 -19.02 -4.04 -15.63
N ILE A 4 -17.74 -3.86 -15.31
CA ILE A 4 -17.29 -3.52 -13.95
C ILE A 4 -17.95 -2.23 -13.45
N PHE A 5 -18.07 -1.22 -14.30
CA PHE A 5 -18.69 0.05 -13.91
C PHE A 5 -20.16 -0.13 -13.48
N GLY A 6 -20.95 -0.84 -14.29
CA GLY A 6 -22.36 -1.01 -13.98
C GLY A 6 -22.61 -1.92 -12.78
N GLU A 7 -21.78 -2.95 -12.58
CA GLU A 7 -21.79 -3.78 -11.36
C GLU A 7 -21.44 -2.96 -10.12
N MET A 8 -20.40 -2.13 -10.21
CA MET A 8 -19.99 -1.20 -9.16
C MET A 8 -21.10 -0.23 -8.79
N LEU A 9 -21.71 0.43 -9.79
CA LEU A 9 -22.81 1.36 -9.57
C LEU A 9 -23.99 0.67 -8.86
N LYS A 10 -24.38 -0.51 -9.36
CA LYS A 10 -25.46 -1.30 -8.79
C LYS A 10 -25.16 -1.66 -7.33
N TYR A 11 -23.94 -2.09 -7.03
CA TYR A 11 -23.50 -2.43 -5.68
C TYR A 11 -23.64 -1.26 -4.71
N TYR A 12 -23.06 -0.10 -5.05
CA TYR A 12 -23.12 1.07 -4.15
C TYR A 12 -24.54 1.62 -3.98
N ARG A 13 -25.34 1.60 -5.06
CA ARG A 13 -26.76 1.96 -4.98
C ARG A 13 -27.50 1.07 -3.99
N ILE A 14 -27.37 -0.26 -4.13
CA ILE A 14 -28.03 -1.23 -3.23
C ILE A 14 -27.50 -1.08 -1.79
N LYS A 15 -26.19 -0.89 -1.60
CA LYS A 15 -25.58 -0.67 -0.29
C LYS A 15 -26.14 0.55 0.44
N ARG A 16 -26.59 1.56 -0.30
CA ARG A 16 -27.27 2.77 0.22
C ARG A 16 -28.78 2.59 0.40
N GLY A 17 -29.33 1.41 0.12
CA GLY A 17 -30.78 1.16 0.18
C GLY A 17 -31.58 1.88 -0.91
N LEU A 18 -30.92 2.31 -1.99
CA LEU A 18 -31.57 3.09 -3.05
C LEU A 18 -32.08 2.17 -4.17
N SER A 19 -33.28 2.45 -4.67
CA SER A 19 -33.80 1.90 -5.91
C SER A 19 -33.24 2.67 -7.12
N GLN A 20 -33.39 2.12 -8.33
CA GLN A 20 -33.04 2.85 -9.55
C GLN A 20 -33.89 4.12 -9.75
N ARG A 21 -35.09 4.19 -9.16
CA ARG A 21 -35.94 5.40 -9.21
C ARG A 21 -35.37 6.52 -8.35
N ASP A 22 -34.74 6.17 -7.23
CA ASP A 22 -34.14 7.16 -6.33
C ASP A 22 -32.91 7.84 -6.93
N LEU A 23 -32.36 7.28 -8.01
CA LEU A 23 -31.28 7.92 -8.79
C LEU A 23 -31.80 8.73 -9.99
N GLU A 24 -33.11 8.73 -10.27
CA GLU A 24 -33.69 9.50 -11.38
C GLU A 24 -33.59 11.00 -11.14
N ASN A 25 -33.37 11.76 -12.20
CA ASN A 25 -33.46 13.22 -12.18
C ASN A 25 -33.92 13.75 -13.55
N ALA A 26 -33.91 15.07 -13.73
CA ALA A 26 -34.32 15.72 -14.98
C ALA A 26 -33.52 15.25 -16.22
N TYR A 27 -32.31 14.71 -16.03
CA TYR A 27 -31.39 14.30 -17.08
C TYR A 27 -31.35 12.78 -17.29
N TYR A 28 -31.62 11.99 -16.26
CA TYR A 28 -31.45 10.53 -16.29
C TYR A 28 -32.69 9.80 -15.80
N THR A 29 -33.21 8.91 -16.64
CA THR A 29 -34.35 8.04 -16.33
C THR A 29 -33.89 6.71 -15.72
N ARG A 30 -34.79 6.02 -15.03
CA ARG A 30 -34.59 4.68 -14.45
C ARG A 30 -34.13 3.71 -15.51
N LYS A 31 -34.67 3.83 -16.72
CA LYS A 31 -34.29 3.01 -17.87
C LYS A 31 -32.84 3.27 -18.27
N HIS A 32 -32.40 4.54 -18.29
CA HIS A 32 -31.01 4.89 -18.54
C HIS A 32 -30.08 4.30 -17.47
N ILE A 33 -30.39 4.51 -16.18
CA ILE A 33 -29.63 3.94 -15.06
C ILE A 33 -29.54 2.41 -15.16
N GLY A 34 -30.67 1.74 -15.41
CA GLY A 34 -30.70 0.29 -15.58
C GLY A 34 -29.92 -0.21 -16.81
N ASN A 35 -29.78 0.59 -17.85
CA ASN A 35 -28.93 0.26 -19.00
C ASN A 35 -27.44 0.43 -18.66
N VAL A 36 -27.06 1.46 -17.91
CA VAL A 36 -25.69 1.64 -17.40
C VAL A 36 -25.31 0.49 -16.47
N GLU A 37 -26.16 0.13 -15.50
CA GLU A 37 -25.92 -1.00 -14.60
C GLU A 37 -25.76 -2.34 -15.34
N LYS A 38 -26.36 -2.47 -16.53
CA LYS A 38 -26.26 -3.66 -17.39
C LYS A 38 -25.15 -3.57 -18.44
N GLY A 39 -24.43 -2.45 -18.52
CA GLY A 39 -23.33 -2.26 -19.47
C GLY A 39 -23.79 -2.02 -20.89
N LYS A 40 -25.08 -1.70 -21.06
CA LYS A 40 -25.69 -1.40 -22.36
C LYS A 40 -25.49 0.07 -22.77
N THR A 41 -25.00 0.89 -21.86
CA THR A 41 -24.78 2.32 -22.09
C THR A 41 -23.52 2.76 -21.35
N ILE A 42 -22.62 3.40 -22.08
CA ILE A 42 -21.41 4.00 -21.50
C ILE A 42 -21.83 5.30 -20.80
N PRO A 43 -21.54 5.47 -19.50
CA PRO A 43 -21.90 6.68 -18.77
C PRO A 43 -21.06 7.87 -19.24
N THR A 44 -21.65 9.08 -19.23
CA THR A 44 -20.89 10.32 -19.42
C THR A 44 -20.19 10.72 -18.11
N ILE A 45 -19.13 11.54 -18.19
CA ILE A 45 -18.43 12.05 -17.01
C ILE A 45 -19.39 12.80 -16.07
N GLU A 46 -20.30 13.59 -16.64
CA GLU A 46 -21.32 14.31 -15.88
C GLU A 46 -22.24 13.35 -15.11
N PHE A 47 -22.68 12.25 -15.75
CA PHE A 47 -23.48 11.22 -15.10
C PHE A 47 -22.74 10.59 -13.92
N VAL A 48 -21.46 10.22 -14.11
CA VAL A 48 -20.63 9.65 -13.03
C VAL A 48 -20.48 10.64 -11.88
N ASN A 49 -20.16 11.91 -12.16
CA ASN A 49 -19.98 12.93 -11.14
C ASN A 49 -21.27 13.18 -10.32
N ASN A 50 -22.43 13.22 -10.99
CA ASN A 50 -23.71 13.41 -10.33
C ASN A 50 -24.04 12.22 -9.40
N LEU A 51 -23.78 11.00 -9.85
CA LEU A 51 -24.00 9.81 -9.02
C LEU A 51 -22.98 9.70 -7.87
N SER A 52 -21.73 10.13 -8.07
CA SER A 52 -20.72 10.19 -7.02
C SER A 52 -21.20 11.02 -5.83
N LYS A 53 -21.80 12.18 -6.09
CA LYS A 53 -22.39 13.05 -5.05
C LYS A 53 -23.53 12.36 -4.33
N LEU A 54 -24.48 11.78 -5.09
CA LEU A 54 -25.68 11.15 -4.55
C LEU A 54 -25.37 9.91 -3.70
N LEU A 55 -24.39 9.10 -4.12
CA LEU A 55 -23.93 7.91 -3.40
C LEU A 55 -22.87 8.22 -2.33
N SER A 56 -22.43 9.48 -2.26
CA SER A 56 -21.33 9.99 -1.43
C SER A 56 -20.11 9.07 -1.50
N ILE A 57 -19.67 8.78 -2.72
CA ILE A 57 -18.46 8.03 -3.05
C ILE A 57 -17.87 8.58 -4.35
N ASP A 58 -16.54 8.61 -4.47
CA ASP A 58 -15.91 8.91 -5.75
C ASP A 58 -15.96 7.66 -6.67
N LEU A 59 -16.96 7.60 -7.54
CA LEU A 59 -17.11 6.51 -8.51
C LEU A 59 -15.97 6.48 -9.54
N TYR A 60 -15.37 7.62 -9.87
CA TYR A 60 -14.28 7.68 -10.83
C TYR A 60 -13.02 7.04 -10.23
N ALA A 61 -12.64 7.46 -9.03
CA ALA A 61 -11.50 6.88 -8.31
C ALA A 61 -11.71 5.41 -7.93
N THR A 62 -12.97 5.00 -7.69
CA THR A 62 -13.26 3.59 -7.42
C THR A 62 -13.17 2.74 -8.68
N TYR A 63 -13.72 3.24 -9.80
CA TYR A 63 -13.65 2.55 -11.08
C TYR A 63 -12.21 2.43 -11.59
N SER A 64 -11.40 3.47 -11.45
CA SER A 64 -9.98 3.45 -11.88
C SER A 64 -9.16 2.38 -11.16
N LYS A 65 -9.54 1.98 -9.94
CA LYS A 65 -8.95 0.84 -9.24
C LYS A 65 -9.54 -0.48 -9.72
N ALA A 66 -10.87 -0.55 -9.85
CA ALA A 66 -11.58 -1.77 -10.21
C ALA A 66 -11.28 -2.26 -11.64
N VAL A 67 -10.90 -1.38 -12.57
CA VAL A 67 -10.55 -1.78 -13.95
C VAL A 67 -9.33 -2.69 -14.06
N ASN A 68 -8.47 -2.74 -13.03
CA ASN A 68 -7.33 -3.65 -12.99
C ASN A 68 -7.73 -5.10 -12.61
N PHE A 69 -9.02 -5.34 -12.35
CA PHE A 69 -9.57 -6.63 -11.96
C PHE A 69 -10.40 -7.22 -13.09
N GLN A 70 -10.45 -8.55 -13.18
CA GLN A 70 -11.26 -9.23 -14.19
C GLN A 70 -12.76 -9.15 -13.91
N SER A 71 -13.15 -8.98 -12.64
CA SER A 71 -14.54 -8.89 -12.17
C SER A 71 -14.67 -7.90 -11.03
N PHE A 72 -15.87 -7.33 -10.84
CA PHE A 72 -16.13 -6.46 -9.70
C PHE A 72 -16.13 -7.24 -8.38
N GLU A 73 -16.55 -8.51 -8.38
CA GLU A 73 -16.47 -9.38 -7.23
C GLU A 73 -15.02 -9.64 -6.78
N ALA A 74 -14.07 -9.78 -7.72
CA ALA A 74 -12.66 -9.91 -7.38
C ALA A 74 -12.12 -8.64 -6.71
N PHE A 75 -12.47 -7.47 -7.23
CA PHE A 75 -12.15 -6.18 -6.61
C PHE A 75 -12.71 -6.07 -5.19
N LEU A 76 -13.96 -6.50 -4.96
CA LEU A 76 -14.54 -6.51 -3.62
C LEU A 76 -13.86 -7.49 -2.67
N LEU A 77 -13.45 -8.66 -3.16
CA LEU A 77 -12.76 -9.65 -2.35
C LEU A 77 -11.34 -9.20 -1.99
N ASP A 78 -10.61 -8.59 -2.93
CA ASP A 78 -9.34 -7.91 -2.68
C ASP A 78 -9.47 -6.84 -1.59
N ALA A 79 -10.45 -5.95 -1.70
CA ALA A 79 -10.68 -4.90 -0.71
C ALA A 79 -10.89 -5.48 0.71
N LYS A 80 -11.62 -6.60 0.83
CA LYS A 80 -11.81 -7.30 2.11
C LYS A 80 -10.53 -7.92 2.63
N ILE A 81 -9.72 -8.55 1.76
CA ILE A 81 -8.42 -9.12 2.15
C ILE A 81 -7.52 -8.01 2.71
N ASN A 82 -7.39 -6.89 1.99
CA ASN A 82 -6.56 -5.77 2.42
C ASN A 82 -7.06 -5.13 3.71
N GLU A 83 -8.38 -5.01 3.90
CA GLU A 83 -8.97 -4.52 5.16
C GLU A 83 -8.65 -5.46 6.33
N ALA A 84 -8.78 -6.78 6.13
CA ALA A 84 -8.48 -7.78 7.14
C ALA A 84 -6.97 -7.79 7.50
N ILE A 85 -6.08 -7.67 6.50
CA ILE A 85 -4.62 -7.53 6.71
C ILE A 85 -4.31 -6.27 7.53
N LYS A 86 -4.86 -5.12 7.13
CA LYS A 86 -4.64 -3.83 7.83
C LYS A 86 -5.14 -3.87 9.28
N ALA A 87 -6.22 -4.60 9.53
CA ALA A 87 -6.79 -4.79 10.87
C ALA A 87 -6.15 -5.98 11.63
N GLU A 88 -5.10 -6.61 11.09
CA GLU A 88 -4.41 -7.77 11.67
C GLU A 88 -5.33 -8.96 12.00
N ARG A 89 -6.46 -9.08 11.29
CA ARG A 89 -7.45 -10.16 11.44
C ARG A 89 -7.05 -11.41 10.63
N TYR A 90 -5.92 -12.02 10.97
CA TYR A 90 -5.33 -13.10 10.16
C TYR A 90 -6.20 -14.36 9.99
N SER A 91 -7.09 -14.66 10.94
CA SER A 91 -8.07 -15.74 10.78
C SER A 91 -9.04 -15.46 9.62
N GLU A 92 -9.52 -14.21 9.51
CA GLU A 92 -10.38 -13.77 8.42
C GLU A 92 -9.62 -13.74 7.09
N VAL A 93 -8.35 -13.31 7.09
CA VAL A 93 -7.49 -13.36 5.90
C VAL A 93 -7.39 -14.79 5.37
N LYS A 94 -7.20 -15.79 6.25
CA LYS A 94 -7.12 -17.20 5.87
C LYS A 94 -8.41 -17.71 5.20
N GLU A 95 -9.57 -17.34 5.73
CA GLU A 95 -10.87 -17.68 5.14
C GLU A 95 -11.05 -17.04 3.76
N LEU A 96 -10.76 -15.74 3.65
CA LEU A 96 -10.86 -14.99 2.39
C LEU A 96 -9.90 -15.52 1.32
N VAL A 97 -8.67 -15.91 1.70
CA VAL A 97 -7.69 -16.54 0.81
C VAL A 97 -8.18 -17.88 0.27
N SER A 98 -8.84 -18.70 1.11
CA SER A 98 -9.43 -19.96 0.67
C SER A 98 -10.51 -19.72 -0.39
N ILE A 99 -11.38 -18.73 -0.17
CA ILE A 99 -12.42 -18.35 -1.15
C ILE A 99 -11.78 -17.84 -2.45
N ALA A 100 -10.78 -16.96 -2.35
CA ALA A 100 -10.10 -16.38 -3.51
C ALA A 100 -9.39 -17.44 -4.37
N GLN A 101 -8.75 -18.43 -3.75
CA GLN A 101 -8.00 -19.48 -4.43
C GLN A 101 -8.88 -20.37 -5.33
N GLU A 102 -10.16 -20.52 -5.01
CA GLU A 102 -11.09 -21.31 -5.82
C GLU A 102 -11.61 -20.54 -7.05
N ARG A 103 -11.32 -19.24 -7.15
CA ARG A 103 -11.82 -18.40 -8.23
C ARG A 103 -10.79 -18.24 -9.36
N LYS A 104 -11.27 -18.32 -10.60
CA LYS A 104 -10.45 -18.15 -11.80
C LYS A 104 -9.90 -16.73 -11.96
N ASP A 105 -10.62 -15.72 -11.47
CA ASP A 105 -10.25 -14.31 -11.57
C ASP A 105 -9.10 -13.89 -10.63
N PHE A 106 -8.62 -14.81 -9.78
CA PHE A 106 -7.42 -14.67 -8.97
C PHE A 106 -6.22 -15.47 -9.52
N ALA A 107 -6.31 -16.00 -10.75
CA ALA A 107 -5.21 -16.74 -11.36
C ALA A 107 -4.10 -15.81 -11.90
N GLU A 108 -4.42 -14.58 -12.26
CA GLU A 108 -3.53 -13.62 -12.92
C GLU A 108 -3.90 -12.16 -12.55
N GLY A 109 -3.13 -11.19 -13.07
CA GLY A 109 -3.37 -9.76 -12.84
C GLY A 109 -3.23 -9.32 -11.38
N GLU A 110 -3.82 -8.16 -11.06
CA GLU A 110 -3.74 -7.54 -9.72
C GLU A 110 -4.30 -8.47 -8.63
N ALA A 111 -5.43 -9.14 -8.89
CA ALA A 111 -6.05 -10.08 -7.97
C ALA A 111 -5.12 -11.26 -7.64
N GLY A 112 -4.45 -11.82 -8.66
CA GLY A 112 -3.48 -12.90 -8.46
C GLY A 112 -2.30 -12.48 -7.57
N LYS A 113 -1.80 -11.24 -7.74
CA LYS A 113 -0.74 -10.68 -6.88
C LYS A 113 -1.18 -10.56 -5.43
N VAL A 114 -2.40 -10.07 -5.19
CA VAL A 114 -2.98 -9.94 -3.85
C VAL A 114 -3.08 -11.30 -3.16
N LEU A 115 -3.55 -12.32 -3.89
CA LEU A 115 -3.63 -13.68 -3.36
C LEU A 115 -2.26 -14.23 -2.98
N CYS A 116 -1.23 -13.98 -3.80
CA CYS A 116 0.14 -14.38 -3.51
C CYS A 116 0.66 -13.69 -2.26
N TYR A 117 0.49 -12.37 -2.14
CA TYR A 117 0.90 -11.60 -0.97
C TYR A 117 0.21 -12.08 0.31
N ALA A 118 -1.12 -12.26 0.28
CA ALA A 118 -1.88 -12.73 1.45
C ALA A 118 -1.43 -14.12 1.90
N LYS A 119 -1.11 -15.02 0.95
CA LYS A 119 -0.54 -16.34 1.25
C LYS A 119 0.87 -16.25 1.85
N ALA A 120 1.73 -15.42 1.27
CA ALA A 120 3.09 -15.21 1.77
C ALA A 120 3.06 -14.69 3.21
N LEU A 121 2.17 -13.74 3.49
CA LEU A 121 1.96 -13.20 4.83
C LEU A 121 1.55 -14.29 5.83
N LEU A 122 0.56 -15.11 5.51
CA LEU A 122 0.12 -16.22 6.37
C LEU A 122 1.24 -17.25 6.61
N LEU A 123 1.97 -17.62 5.55
CA LEU A 123 3.10 -18.55 5.65
C LEU A 123 4.24 -17.99 6.53
N SER A 124 4.51 -16.69 6.43
CA SER A 124 5.51 -16.01 7.24
C SER A 124 5.12 -15.98 8.72
N GLN A 125 3.82 -15.78 9.04
CA GLN A 125 3.29 -15.89 10.40
C GLN A 125 3.46 -17.30 10.99
N ASP A 126 3.28 -18.33 10.15
CA ASP A 126 3.52 -19.74 10.50
C ASP A 126 5.02 -20.12 10.50
N ARG A 127 5.92 -19.14 10.33
CA ARG A 127 7.39 -19.31 10.23
C ARG A 127 7.84 -20.23 9.10
N ASN A 128 7.04 -20.38 8.05
CA ASN A 128 7.40 -21.10 6.84
C ASN A 128 7.94 -20.11 5.80
N PHE A 129 9.13 -19.57 6.08
CA PHE A 129 9.70 -18.44 5.33
C PHE A 129 10.10 -18.82 3.90
N GLU A 130 10.52 -20.05 3.65
CA GLU A 130 10.82 -20.53 2.30
C GLU A 130 9.57 -20.55 1.42
N ALA A 131 8.46 -21.09 1.92
CA ALA A 131 7.21 -21.09 1.17
C ALA A 131 6.63 -19.67 1.02
N ALA A 132 6.80 -18.82 2.03
CA ALA A 132 6.40 -17.42 1.95
C ALA A 132 7.17 -16.68 0.84
N LEU A 133 8.50 -16.87 0.79
CA LEU A 133 9.37 -16.29 -0.23
C LEU A 133 8.98 -16.73 -1.65
N GLU A 134 8.66 -18.02 -1.83
CA GLU A 134 8.18 -18.55 -3.12
C GLU A 134 6.83 -17.94 -3.53
N MET A 135 5.93 -17.68 -2.57
CA MET A 135 4.67 -16.98 -2.86
C MET A 135 4.90 -15.51 -3.23
N ASP A 136 5.79 -14.80 -2.53
CA ASP A 136 6.15 -13.42 -2.88
C ASP A 136 6.70 -13.34 -4.30
N LYS A 137 7.66 -14.22 -4.63
CA LYS A 137 8.26 -14.32 -5.96
C LYS A 137 7.22 -14.64 -7.03
N LYS A 138 6.37 -15.63 -6.77
CA LYS A 138 5.26 -15.97 -7.68
C LYS A 138 4.37 -14.76 -7.95
N GLY A 139 4.07 -13.95 -6.92
CA GLY A 139 3.29 -12.72 -7.09
C GLY A 139 3.99 -11.69 -7.97
N LEU A 140 5.30 -11.49 -7.77
CA LEU A 140 6.11 -10.57 -8.58
C LEU A 140 6.22 -11.01 -10.05
N ASP A 141 6.17 -12.31 -10.31
CA ASP A 141 6.20 -12.89 -11.67
C ASP A 141 4.85 -12.78 -12.42
N ILE A 142 3.76 -12.38 -11.75
CA ILE A 142 2.45 -12.19 -12.41
C ILE A 142 2.47 -10.90 -13.22
N HIS A 143 2.25 -11.01 -14.53
CA HIS A 143 2.08 -9.85 -15.41
C HIS A 143 0.69 -9.22 -15.25
N ILE A 144 0.64 -7.89 -15.35
CA ILE A 144 -0.59 -7.11 -15.40
C ILE A 144 -0.69 -6.51 -16.79
N ASP A 145 -1.64 -6.99 -17.60
CA ASP A 145 -1.96 -6.38 -18.88
C ASP A 145 -2.61 -5.02 -18.62
N LYS A 146 -1.85 -3.94 -18.83
CA LYS A 146 -2.39 -2.60 -18.66
C LYS A 146 -3.03 -2.08 -19.96
N PRO A 147 -4.06 -1.21 -19.88
CA PRO A 147 -4.64 -0.56 -21.06
C PRO A 147 -3.58 0.24 -21.83
N GLU A 148 -3.70 0.31 -23.17
CA GLU A 148 -2.73 0.98 -24.07
C GLU A 148 -2.37 2.42 -23.65
N PHE A 149 -3.31 3.18 -23.08
CA PHE A 149 -3.08 4.54 -22.60
C PHE A 149 -2.15 4.65 -21.37
N SER A 150 -1.79 3.54 -20.74
CA SER A 150 -0.89 3.48 -19.59
C SER A 150 0.52 2.97 -19.93
N GLN A 151 0.76 2.59 -21.20
CA GLN A 151 2.05 2.07 -21.67
C GLN A 151 3.18 3.11 -21.65
N ALA A 152 2.87 4.40 -21.47
CA ALA A 152 3.87 5.45 -21.30
C ALA A 152 4.62 5.36 -19.96
N ALA A 153 4.15 4.53 -19.02
CA ALA A 153 4.88 4.17 -17.81
C ALA A 153 5.23 2.68 -17.89
N ASP A 154 6.45 2.40 -18.37
CA ASP A 154 7.07 1.06 -18.51
C ASP A 154 7.14 0.26 -17.19
N ASP A 155 6.75 0.88 -16.09
CA ASP A 155 6.84 0.30 -14.76
C ASP A 155 5.52 -0.34 -14.35
N ASN A 156 5.50 -1.68 -14.34
CA ASN A 156 4.49 -2.59 -13.80
C ASN A 156 4.13 -2.39 -12.32
N TYR A 157 4.45 -1.24 -11.74
CA TYR A 157 4.46 -1.05 -10.32
C TYR A 157 3.07 -0.69 -9.79
N SER A 158 2.54 -1.57 -8.96
CA SER A 158 1.30 -1.42 -8.22
C SER A 158 1.59 -1.23 -6.72
N THR A 159 0.59 -0.85 -5.93
CA THR A 159 0.72 -0.90 -4.46
C THR A 159 1.03 -2.31 -3.97
N ILE A 160 0.53 -3.34 -4.66
CA ILE A 160 0.73 -4.73 -4.25
C ILE A 160 2.15 -5.22 -4.55
N ASP A 161 2.80 -4.74 -5.61
CA ASP A 161 4.21 -5.07 -5.88
C ASP A 161 5.14 -4.59 -4.76
N ASN A 162 4.88 -3.41 -4.21
CA ASN A 162 5.62 -2.92 -3.05
C ASN A 162 5.50 -3.86 -1.86
N ALA A 163 4.29 -4.29 -1.56
CA ALA A 163 4.02 -5.20 -0.46
C ALA A 163 4.69 -6.56 -0.69
N LEU A 164 4.67 -7.09 -1.91
CA LEU A 164 5.37 -8.32 -2.30
C LEU A 164 6.90 -8.18 -2.18
N TYR A 165 7.49 -7.08 -2.65
CA TYR A 165 8.93 -6.84 -2.49
C TYR A 165 9.34 -6.72 -1.01
N ILE A 166 8.54 -6.04 -0.19
CA ILE A 166 8.79 -5.95 1.25
C ILE A 166 8.69 -7.34 1.90
N GLY A 167 7.64 -8.11 1.58
CA GLY A 167 7.49 -9.50 2.02
C GLY A 167 8.70 -10.36 1.64
N TYR A 168 9.11 -10.28 0.37
CA TYR A 168 10.26 -10.99 -0.18
C TYR A 168 11.54 -10.67 0.60
N VAL A 169 11.83 -9.39 0.80
CA VAL A 169 12.99 -8.90 1.56
C VAL A 169 12.98 -9.36 3.01
N VAL A 170 11.83 -9.27 3.69
CA VAL A 170 11.69 -9.72 5.08
C VAL A 170 11.90 -11.23 5.18
N ASN A 171 11.32 -12.01 4.27
CA ASN A 171 11.46 -13.46 4.25
C ASN A 171 12.91 -13.88 3.91
N LEU A 172 13.61 -13.18 3.01
CA LEU A 172 15.06 -13.38 2.79
C LEU A 172 15.87 -13.17 4.08
N ALA A 173 15.62 -12.08 4.79
CA ALA A 173 16.30 -11.78 6.04
C ALA A 173 16.03 -12.84 7.11
N ARG A 174 14.78 -13.33 7.23
CA ARG A 174 14.42 -14.41 8.16
C ARG A 174 15.10 -15.74 7.85
N LEU A 175 15.51 -15.94 6.61
CA LEU A 175 16.29 -17.09 6.14
C LEU A 175 17.81 -16.90 6.27
N GLY A 176 18.29 -15.80 6.87
CA GLY A 176 19.73 -15.51 6.99
C GLY A 176 20.37 -15.10 5.66
N LYS A 177 19.59 -14.55 4.73
CA LYS A 177 20.05 -14.03 3.43
C LYS A 177 20.05 -12.50 3.41
N GLU A 178 20.59 -11.87 4.45
CA GLU A 178 20.50 -10.43 4.66
C GLU A 178 21.20 -9.63 3.55
N LYS A 179 22.31 -10.13 3.01
CA LYS A 179 23.02 -9.48 1.89
C LYS A 179 22.15 -9.40 0.63
N GLU A 180 21.42 -10.48 0.32
CA GLU A 180 20.49 -10.51 -0.81
C GLU A 180 19.31 -9.57 -0.55
N ALA A 181 18.76 -9.57 0.67
CA ALA A 181 17.68 -8.68 1.07
C ALA A 181 18.07 -7.18 0.91
N VAL A 182 19.26 -6.80 1.38
CA VAL A 182 19.78 -5.42 1.24
C VAL A 182 20.02 -5.05 -0.23
N ALA A 183 20.50 -5.98 -1.06
CA ALA A 183 20.68 -5.73 -2.49
C ALA A 183 19.33 -5.38 -3.17
N VAL A 184 18.28 -6.16 -2.88
CA VAL A 184 16.93 -5.90 -3.41
C VAL A 184 16.39 -4.55 -2.93
N ILE A 185 16.54 -4.24 -1.64
CA ILE A 185 16.16 -2.93 -1.09
C ILE A 185 16.85 -1.79 -1.83
N ASN A 186 18.16 -1.89 -2.04
CA ASN A 186 18.95 -0.84 -2.70
C ASN A 186 18.51 -0.61 -4.14
N GLU A 187 18.18 -1.70 -4.85
CA GLU A 187 17.61 -1.64 -6.19
C GLU A 187 16.28 -0.89 -6.21
N GLN A 188 15.35 -1.24 -5.30
CA GLN A 188 14.05 -0.59 -5.20
C GLN A 188 14.16 0.88 -4.80
N ILE A 189 15.03 1.24 -3.84
CA ILE A 189 15.30 2.64 -3.47
C ILE A 189 15.81 3.44 -4.66
N SER A 190 16.79 2.91 -5.39
CA SER A 190 17.40 3.58 -6.55
C SER A 190 16.38 3.80 -7.67
N ARG A 191 15.53 2.80 -7.92
CA ARG A 191 14.43 2.90 -8.88
C ARG A 191 13.40 3.95 -8.46
N LEU A 192 12.89 3.90 -7.23
CA LEU A 192 11.88 4.83 -6.74
C LEU A 192 12.37 6.28 -6.71
N ARG A 193 13.66 6.51 -6.40
CA ARG A 193 14.28 7.83 -6.48
C ARG A 193 14.20 8.38 -7.91
N ARG A 194 14.57 7.57 -8.90
CA ARG A 194 14.48 7.96 -10.32
C ARG A 194 13.05 8.35 -10.71
N LEU A 195 12.07 7.55 -10.34
CA LEU A 195 10.65 7.84 -10.61
C LEU A 195 10.15 9.13 -9.93
N LEU A 196 10.71 9.47 -8.76
CA LEU A 196 10.35 10.69 -8.02
C LEU A 196 11.05 11.95 -8.53
N ASP A 197 12.20 11.79 -9.19
CA ASP A 197 12.97 12.85 -9.83
C ASP A 197 12.46 13.17 -11.24
N GLU A 198 11.81 12.21 -11.91
CA GLU A 198 11.18 12.42 -13.21
C GLU A 198 9.91 13.30 -13.08
N ASP A 199 9.95 14.52 -13.65
CA ASP A 199 8.81 15.46 -13.68
C ASP A 199 7.80 15.11 -14.78
N ILE A 200 7.43 13.84 -14.88
CA ILE A 200 6.42 13.39 -15.84
C ILE A 200 5.06 13.40 -15.13
N TYR A 201 4.07 14.02 -15.76
CA TYR A 201 2.69 14.17 -15.24
C TYR A 201 2.09 12.86 -14.69
N VAL A 202 2.42 11.71 -15.31
CA VAL A 202 1.96 10.38 -14.88
C VAL A 202 2.50 10.00 -13.48
N PHE A 203 3.72 10.40 -13.14
CA PHE A 203 4.29 10.15 -11.81
C PHE A 203 3.74 11.08 -10.75
N GLN A 204 3.23 12.25 -11.13
CA GLN A 204 2.60 13.17 -10.17
C GLN A 204 1.31 12.58 -9.58
N GLN A 205 0.52 11.82 -10.34
CA GLN A 205 -0.72 11.21 -9.84
C GLN A 205 -0.48 10.09 -8.81
N ASN A 206 0.68 9.44 -8.86
CA ASN A 206 1.05 8.32 -7.99
C ASN A 206 2.18 8.66 -7.01
N ARG A 207 2.55 9.95 -6.92
CA ARG A 207 3.72 10.41 -6.15
C ARG A 207 3.66 10.01 -4.68
N GLU A 208 2.47 10.11 -4.07
CA GLU A 208 2.25 9.71 -2.68
C GLU A 208 2.57 8.22 -2.46
N MET A 209 2.10 7.35 -3.35
CA MET A 209 2.39 5.92 -3.30
C MET A 209 3.90 5.65 -3.42
N TRP A 210 4.60 6.31 -4.34
CA TRP A 210 6.05 6.18 -4.52
C TRP A 210 6.84 6.65 -3.31
N LEU A 211 6.39 7.74 -2.67
CA LEU A 211 6.99 8.22 -1.43
C LEU A 211 6.78 7.24 -0.28
N MET A 212 5.59 6.66 -0.14
CA MET A 212 5.31 5.64 0.87
C MET A 212 6.16 4.38 0.64
N ALA A 213 6.28 3.92 -0.60
CA ALA A 213 7.14 2.80 -0.96
C ALA A 213 8.61 3.09 -0.59
N LEU A 214 9.13 4.26 -0.98
CA LEU A 214 10.51 4.64 -0.73
C LEU A 214 10.79 4.74 0.78
N ALA A 215 9.86 5.30 1.55
CA ALA A 215 9.93 5.33 3.01
C ALA A 215 9.92 3.91 3.59
N GLY A 216 9.05 3.02 3.10
CA GLY A 216 8.98 1.62 3.50
C GLY A 216 10.30 0.86 3.27
N PHE A 217 10.90 0.97 2.08
CA PHE A 217 12.20 0.35 1.79
C PHE A 217 13.33 0.97 2.62
N THR A 218 13.33 2.28 2.83
CA THR A 218 14.33 2.96 3.67
C THR A 218 14.26 2.49 5.13
N TYR A 219 13.05 2.36 5.67
CA TYR A 219 12.82 1.81 7.01
C TYR A 219 13.27 0.35 7.10
N ASN A 220 12.93 -0.50 6.12
CA ASN A 220 13.39 -1.89 6.12
C ASN A 220 14.92 -1.98 5.99
N LYS A 221 15.56 -1.07 5.24
CA LYS A 221 17.03 -0.98 5.18
C LYS A 221 17.62 -0.72 6.57
N TYR A 222 17.02 0.20 7.31
CA TYR A 222 17.42 0.48 8.69
C TYR A 222 17.32 -0.76 9.60
N VAL A 223 16.22 -1.49 9.51
CA VAL A 223 15.99 -2.69 10.34
C VAL A 223 16.99 -3.82 10.02
N LEU A 224 17.35 -3.98 8.75
CA LEU A 224 18.22 -5.10 8.31
C LEU A 224 19.72 -4.79 8.39
N SER A 225 20.14 -3.52 8.36
CA SER A 225 21.55 -3.19 8.15
C SER A 225 22.32 -2.87 9.43
N ILE A 226 23.41 -3.61 9.66
CA ILE A 226 24.37 -3.32 10.73
C ILE A 226 25.48 -2.33 10.28
N SER A 227 25.69 -2.08 8.98
CA SER A 227 26.93 -1.44 8.49
C SER A 227 26.81 -0.25 7.51
N GLU A 228 25.65 0.40 7.34
CA GLU A 228 25.46 1.48 6.34
C GLU A 228 24.73 2.72 6.91
N GLU A 229 24.99 3.06 8.17
CA GLU A 229 24.20 4.04 8.92
C GLU A 229 24.19 5.45 8.28
N GLN A 230 25.31 5.87 7.69
CA GLN A 230 25.40 7.17 7.04
C GLN A 230 24.52 7.25 5.78
N GLU A 231 24.49 6.19 4.97
CA GLU A 231 23.66 6.14 3.77
C GLU A 231 22.17 6.05 4.15
N ILE A 232 21.85 5.24 5.16
CA ILE A 232 20.48 5.13 5.69
C ILE A 232 19.98 6.48 6.20
N LYS A 233 20.81 7.22 6.94
CA LYS A 233 20.49 8.57 7.42
C LYS A 233 20.25 9.54 6.26
N GLN A 234 21.07 9.50 5.22
CA GLN A 234 20.86 10.30 3.99
C GLN A 234 19.55 9.93 3.27
N ASN A 235 19.21 8.64 3.22
CA ASN A 235 17.94 8.17 2.67
C ASN A 235 16.77 8.67 3.52
N ILE A 236 16.85 8.59 4.85
CA ILE A 236 15.82 9.11 5.76
C ILE A 236 15.63 10.62 5.56
N ASP A 237 16.71 11.39 5.47
CA ASP A 237 16.64 12.86 5.30
C ASP A 237 16.00 13.25 3.98
N PHE A 238 16.37 12.56 2.90
CA PHE A 238 15.77 12.75 1.59
C PHE A 238 14.27 12.42 1.60
N CYS A 239 13.90 11.23 2.12
CA CYS A 239 12.51 10.79 2.18
C CYS A 239 11.66 11.73 3.03
N SER A 240 12.14 12.07 4.23
CA SER A 240 11.43 12.95 5.17
C SER A 240 11.17 14.33 4.56
N SER A 241 12.18 14.89 3.88
CA SER A 241 12.05 16.19 3.20
C SER A 241 11.00 16.15 2.09
N LEU A 242 10.97 15.09 1.27
CA LEU A 242 9.96 14.91 0.25
C LEU A 242 8.57 14.69 0.84
N MET A 243 8.45 13.85 1.87
CA MET A 243 7.21 13.57 2.58
C MET A 243 6.57 14.85 3.14
N ILE A 244 7.36 15.69 3.82
CA ILE A 244 6.92 17.00 4.33
C ILE A 244 6.48 17.91 3.18
N LYS A 245 7.31 18.05 2.13
CA LYS A 245 7.00 18.89 0.96
C LYS A 245 5.69 18.50 0.28
N ASN A 246 5.39 17.20 0.23
CA ASN A 246 4.20 16.66 -0.43
C ASN A 246 3.02 16.42 0.52
N LYS A 247 3.16 16.77 1.81
CA LYS A 247 2.14 16.55 2.86
C LYS A 247 1.74 15.08 3.05
N VAL A 248 2.66 14.16 2.76
CA VAL A 248 2.50 12.72 2.96
C VAL A 248 3.27 12.34 4.21
N ILE A 249 2.60 12.25 5.36
CA ILE A 249 3.28 12.16 6.67
C ILE A 249 3.06 10.83 7.40
N TYR A 250 2.41 9.84 6.77
CA TYR A 250 2.03 8.58 7.42
C TYR A 250 3.21 7.75 7.96
N LEU A 251 4.28 7.56 7.19
CA LEU A 251 5.50 6.84 7.61
C LEU A 251 6.61 7.76 8.15
N LEU A 252 6.35 9.07 8.27
CA LEU A 252 7.34 10.02 8.74
C LEU A 252 7.76 9.70 10.20
N PRO A 253 6.84 9.41 11.13
CA PRO A 253 7.22 9.06 12.51
C PRO A 253 8.23 7.91 12.58
N GLU A 254 8.02 6.82 11.85
CA GLU A 254 8.93 5.66 11.87
C GLU A 254 10.32 6.00 11.36
N LEU A 255 10.43 6.83 10.32
CA LEU A 255 11.71 7.30 9.80
C LEU A 255 12.44 8.20 10.81
N LEU A 256 11.69 9.07 11.51
CA LEU A 256 12.26 9.93 12.55
C LEU A 256 12.76 9.10 13.74
N VAL A 257 12.03 8.05 14.17
CA VAL A 257 12.49 7.13 15.21
C VAL A 257 13.76 6.40 14.77
N ALA A 258 13.79 5.89 13.53
CA ALA A 258 14.98 5.21 12.99
C ALA A 258 16.21 6.13 12.99
N LYS A 259 16.06 7.38 12.54
CA LYS A 259 17.16 8.37 12.57
C LYS A 259 17.54 8.75 14.00
N ALA A 260 16.59 8.85 14.93
CA ALA A 260 16.87 9.14 16.33
C ALA A 260 17.73 8.02 16.96
N ALA A 261 17.43 6.76 16.65
CA ALA A 261 18.23 5.63 17.09
C ALA A 261 19.66 5.63 16.52
N ILE A 262 19.83 5.97 15.23
CA ILE A 262 21.17 6.17 14.63
C ILE A 262 21.94 7.28 15.36
N LEU A 263 21.31 8.44 15.58
CA LEU A 263 21.94 9.56 16.29
C LEU A 263 22.30 9.20 17.73
N MET A 264 21.50 8.38 18.40
CA MET A 264 21.79 7.88 19.74
C MET A 264 23.04 6.99 19.74
N ALA A 265 23.15 6.06 18.78
CA ALA A 265 24.32 5.21 18.62
C ALA A 265 25.59 6.02 18.28
N GLU A 266 25.45 7.16 17.58
CA GLU A 266 26.53 8.12 17.31
C GLU A 266 26.91 8.99 18.53
N GLY A 267 26.23 8.84 19.69
CA GLY A 267 26.46 9.66 20.89
C GLY A 267 25.83 11.06 20.86
N LYS A 268 24.99 11.37 19.86
CA LYS A 268 24.30 12.67 19.70
C LYS A 268 22.98 12.70 20.47
N GLN A 269 23.05 12.49 21.78
CA GLN A 269 21.87 12.26 22.62
C GLN A 269 20.85 13.41 22.59
N LEU A 270 21.29 14.68 22.54
CA LEU A 270 20.37 15.83 22.50
C LEU A 270 19.55 15.87 21.20
N GLU A 271 20.20 15.67 20.05
CA GLU A 271 19.54 15.63 18.74
C GLU A 271 18.60 14.42 18.63
N ALA A 272 19.05 13.25 19.10
CA ALA A 272 18.26 12.02 19.12
C ALA A 272 16.97 12.19 19.93
N ASN A 273 17.05 12.75 21.14
CA ASN A 273 15.87 12.96 22.00
C ASN A 273 14.87 13.96 21.37
N ALA A 274 15.35 15.05 20.78
CA ALA A 274 14.49 16.03 20.11
C ALA A 274 13.75 15.41 18.91
N LEU A 275 14.45 14.58 18.14
CA LEU A 275 13.87 13.89 16.99
C LEU A 275 12.87 12.81 17.42
N TYR A 276 13.20 12.03 18.43
CA TYR A 276 12.31 11.00 18.99
C TYR A 276 11.01 11.63 19.53
N LYS A 277 11.12 12.73 20.28
CA LYS A 277 9.96 13.49 20.75
C LYS A 277 9.06 13.94 19.60
N THR A 278 9.67 14.51 18.56
CA THR A 278 8.94 14.92 17.33
C THR A 278 8.25 13.73 16.68
N ALA A 279 8.91 12.57 16.62
CA ALA A 279 8.34 11.35 16.07
C ALA A 279 7.10 10.89 16.84
N ILE A 280 7.14 10.90 18.18
CA ILE A 280 5.98 10.57 19.02
C ILE A 280 4.85 11.57 18.80
N GLU A 281 5.14 12.88 18.83
CA GLU A 281 4.15 13.93 18.62
C GLU A 281 3.43 13.78 17.26
N VAL A 282 4.18 13.52 16.18
CA VAL A 282 3.59 13.28 14.86
C VAL A 282 2.85 11.94 14.80
N GLY A 283 3.40 10.87 15.40
CA GLY A 283 2.80 9.54 15.41
C GLY A 283 1.45 9.48 16.10
N THR A 284 1.27 10.23 17.19
CA THR A 284 -0.02 10.32 17.91
C THR A 284 -1.15 10.97 17.11
N LEU A 285 -0.85 11.62 15.97
CA LEU A 285 -1.88 12.12 15.04
C LEU A 285 -2.56 10.99 14.24
N PHE A 286 -1.95 9.79 14.16
CA PHE A 286 -2.42 8.69 13.30
C PHE A 286 -3.02 7.50 14.06
N GLY A 287 -2.98 7.50 15.39
CA GLY A 287 -3.48 6.39 16.20
C GLY A 287 -3.47 6.72 17.69
N GLU A 288 -3.88 5.75 18.50
CA GLU A 288 -3.80 5.87 19.96
C GLU A 288 -2.34 6.04 20.40
N SER A 289 -2.11 6.98 21.30
CA SER A 289 -0.76 7.38 21.70
C SER A 289 0.09 6.23 22.23
N GLU A 290 -0.54 5.28 22.93
CA GLU A 290 0.13 4.10 23.50
C GLU A 290 0.61 3.14 22.42
N SER A 291 -0.19 2.91 21.37
CA SER A 291 0.14 1.98 20.28
C SER A 291 1.36 2.44 19.48
N PHE A 292 1.46 3.74 19.16
CA PHE A 292 2.64 4.24 18.45
C PHE A 292 3.87 4.26 19.35
N ALA A 293 3.72 4.63 20.63
CA ALA A 293 4.82 4.62 21.58
C ALA A 293 5.43 3.22 21.67
N GLU A 294 4.64 2.16 21.85
CA GLU A 294 5.11 0.77 21.88
C GLU A 294 5.84 0.38 20.59
N LYS A 295 5.30 0.75 19.43
CA LYS A 295 5.96 0.53 18.14
C LYS A 295 7.32 1.24 18.10
N ALA A 296 7.40 2.50 18.53
CA ALA A 296 8.64 3.27 18.55
C ALA A 296 9.73 2.60 19.41
N LYS A 297 9.36 1.99 20.54
CA LYS A 297 10.29 1.21 21.38
C LYS A 297 10.95 0.07 20.60
N SER A 298 10.13 -0.69 19.87
CA SER A 298 10.65 -1.81 19.07
C SER A 298 11.65 -1.36 18.00
N ILE A 299 11.44 -0.17 17.42
CA ILE A 299 12.33 0.42 16.40
C ILE A 299 13.64 0.86 17.03
N VAL A 300 13.59 1.57 18.15
CA VAL A 300 14.78 2.05 18.88
C VAL A 300 15.70 0.89 19.26
N ASN A 301 15.11 -0.19 19.78
CA ASN A 301 15.82 -1.38 20.25
C ASN A 301 16.55 -2.16 19.14
N VAL A 302 16.34 -1.84 17.86
CA VAL A 302 17.14 -2.38 16.76
C VAL A 302 18.61 -1.93 16.87
N LYS A 303 18.86 -0.71 17.34
CA LYS A 303 20.21 -0.09 17.33
C LYS A 303 20.65 0.53 18.66
N SER A 304 19.71 0.81 19.56
CA SER A 304 19.96 1.52 20.80
C SER A 304 18.99 1.07 21.88
N ASP A 305 19.44 1.01 23.12
CA ASP A 305 18.56 0.76 24.27
C ASP A 305 17.59 1.94 24.47
N GLU A 306 16.29 1.66 24.51
CA GLU A 306 15.23 2.63 24.78
C GLU A 306 15.49 3.45 26.06
N SER A 307 16.09 2.85 27.09
CA SER A 307 16.40 3.55 28.35
C SER A 307 17.35 4.75 28.18
N MET A 308 18.01 4.87 27.02
CA MET A 308 18.84 6.02 26.68
C MET A 308 18.03 7.26 26.24
N PHE A 309 16.74 7.09 25.93
CA PHE A 309 15.82 8.17 25.59
C PHE A 309 15.11 8.72 26.82
N LYS A 310 15.12 10.04 26.97
CA LYS A 310 14.39 10.71 28.06
C LYS A 310 12.96 10.99 27.58
N ILE A 311 11.99 10.27 28.13
CA ILE A 311 10.57 10.57 27.95
C ILE A 311 10.26 11.78 28.85
N TYR A 312 9.91 12.92 28.25
CA TYR A 312 9.50 14.15 28.93
C TYR A 312 8.02 14.43 28.70
#